data_AF-A0A957EGN3-F1
#
_entry.id   AF-A0A957EGN3-F1
#
_cell.length_a   1.000
_cell.length_b   1.000
_cell.length_c   1.000
_cell.angle_alpha   90.00
_cell.angle_beta   90.00
_cell.angle_gamma   90.00
#
_symmetry.space_group_name_H-M   'P 1'
#
loop_
_entity.id
_entity.type
_entity.pdbx_description
1 polymer ?
#
loop_
_entity_poly.entity_id
_entity_poly.type
_entity_poly.pdbx_seq_one_letter_code
_entity_poly.pdbx_strand_id
1 'polypeptide(L)'
;ATLIVAGGNQAPLVDAGPDQQVALLEEVQFAGSATDPDGDPLISIVWEFGDGETAVDTLTPAHTYLLPGVYTVTLTVGDDQGHVSTDTLVVTVEGTIQFLPIIVRAP
;
A
#
# COMPACT_ATOMS: atom_id res chain seq x y z
N ALA A 1 -48.01 -7.88 -1.59
CA ALA A 1 -46.88 -7.75 -0.65
C ALA A 1 -45.88 -6.83 -1.32
N THR A 2 -45.58 -5.69 -0.69
CA THR A 2 -44.65 -4.70 -1.23
C THR A 2 -43.22 -5.26 -1.16
N LEU A 3 -42.52 -5.18 -2.28
CA LEU A 3 -41.14 -5.64 -2.49
C LEU A 3 -40.19 -4.87 -1.54
N ILE A 4 -39.38 -5.58 -0.75
CA ILE A 4 -38.20 -4.98 -0.09
C ILE A 4 -37.00 -5.76 -0.64
N VAL A 5 -36.38 -5.24 -1.69
CA VAL A 5 -34.98 -5.58 -1.97
C VAL A 5 -34.21 -4.80 -0.92
N ALA A 6 -33.84 -5.46 0.18
CA ALA A 6 -32.86 -4.90 1.09
C ALA A 6 -31.57 -4.68 0.29
N GLY A 7 -31.06 -3.45 0.26
CA GLY A 7 -29.71 -3.18 -0.23
C GLY A 7 -28.75 -4.06 0.56
N GLY A 8 -27.95 -4.87 -0.14
CA GLY A 8 -26.90 -5.66 0.51
C GLY A 8 -25.75 -4.74 0.95
N ASN A 9 -24.96 -5.21 1.92
CA ASN A 9 -23.75 -4.50 2.33
C ASN A 9 -22.84 -4.22 1.13
N GLN A 10 -22.31 -3.01 1.06
CA GLN A 10 -21.38 -2.52 0.06
C GLN A 10 -19.95 -2.77 0.53
N ALA A 11 -19.01 -2.93 -0.40
CA ALA A 11 -17.61 -3.03 -0.04
C ALA A 11 -17.04 -1.64 0.32
N PRO A 12 -15.95 -1.57 1.12
CA PRO A 12 -15.28 -0.31 1.41
C PRO A 12 -14.85 0.45 0.16
N LEU A 13 -14.93 1.77 0.18
CA LEU A 13 -14.24 2.64 -0.76
C LEU A 13 -12.81 2.86 -0.26
N VAL A 14 -11.81 2.57 -1.09
CA VAL A 14 -10.39 2.60 -0.73
C VAL A 14 -9.64 3.50 -1.71
N ASP A 15 -8.70 4.29 -1.20
CA ASP A 15 -7.79 5.13 -1.96
C ASP A 15 -6.39 4.98 -1.33
N ALA A 16 -5.41 4.48 -2.09
CA ALA A 16 -4.04 4.32 -1.65
C ALA A 16 -3.29 5.67 -1.59
N GLY A 17 -3.82 6.70 -2.24
CA GLY A 17 -3.17 7.99 -2.42
C GLY A 17 -2.44 8.09 -3.76
N PRO A 18 -1.77 9.23 -4.01
CA PRO A 18 -1.13 9.50 -5.29
C PRO A 18 0.16 8.71 -5.48
N ASP A 19 0.54 8.52 -6.75
CA ASP A 19 1.88 8.06 -7.14
C ASP A 19 2.97 8.95 -6.54
N GLN A 20 4.11 8.35 -6.18
CA GLN A 20 5.23 9.02 -5.53
C GLN A 20 6.54 8.81 -6.30
N GLN A 21 7.44 9.78 -6.19
CA GLN A 21 8.81 9.71 -6.72
C GLN A 21 9.77 10.12 -5.60
N VAL A 22 10.72 9.26 -5.28
CA VAL A 22 11.63 9.41 -4.11
C VAL A 22 13.05 9.01 -4.45
N ALA A 23 14.02 9.50 -3.68
CA ALA A 23 15.40 9.03 -3.80
C ALA A 23 15.58 7.64 -3.15
N LEU A 24 16.56 6.89 -3.63
CA LEU A 24 16.98 5.63 -3.04
C LEU A 24 17.36 5.80 -1.56
N LEU A 25 16.82 4.94 -0.70
CA LEU A 25 16.93 4.98 0.77
C LEU A 25 16.23 6.18 1.45
N GLU A 26 15.38 6.92 0.73
CA GLU A 26 14.46 7.88 1.35
C GLU A 26 13.25 7.15 1.94
N GLU A 27 12.81 7.57 3.12
CA GLU A 27 11.61 7.03 3.76
C GLU A 27 10.36 7.60 3.05
N VAL A 28 9.52 6.70 2.57
CA VAL A 28 8.25 6.99 1.92
C VAL A 28 7.15 6.96 2.96
N GLN A 29 6.38 8.05 3.04
CA GLN A 29 5.22 8.15 3.92
C GLN A 29 3.95 7.92 3.10
N PHE A 30 3.16 6.92 3.46
CA PHE A 30 1.90 6.59 2.79
C PHE A 30 0.74 7.22 3.53
N ALA A 31 -0.28 7.63 2.78
CA ALA A 31 -1.48 8.27 3.31
C ALA A 31 -2.71 7.74 2.58
N GLY A 32 -3.09 6.51 2.88
CA GLY A 32 -4.32 5.91 2.36
C GLY A 32 -5.56 6.42 3.08
N SER A 33 -6.71 6.22 2.46
CA SER A 33 -8.02 6.43 3.07
C SER A 33 -8.96 5.29 2.75
N ALA A 34 -9.87 5.01 3.68
CA ALA A 34 -10.92 4.04 3.45
C ALA A 34 -12.18 4.42 4.24
N THR A 35 -13.34 4.21 3.62
CA THR A 35 -14.65 4.40 4.23
C THR A 35 -15.60 3.34 3.73
N ASP A 36 -16.43 2.79 4.62
CA ASP A 36 -17.51 1.92 4.20
C ASP A 36 -18.80 2.73 3.94
N PRO A 37 -19.47 2.59 2.78
CA PRO A 37 -20.70 3.31 2.48
C PRO A 37 -21.86 3.02 3.43
N ASP A 38 -21.93 1.81 3.98
CA ASP A 38 -22.93 1.39 4.96
C ASP A 38 -22.51 1.73 6.41
N GLY A 39 -21.25 2.14 6.59
CA GLY A 39 -20.67 2.49 7.87
C GLY A 39 -20.19 1.28 8.67
N ASP A 40 -20.05 0.13 8.01
CA ASP A 40 -19.55 -1.09 8.63
C ASP A 40 -18.07 -0.92 9.06
N PRO A 41 -17.67 -1.43 10.24
CA PRO A 41 -16.30 -1.34 10.72
C PRO A 41 -15.29 -1.98 9.77
N LEU A 42 -14.20 -1.26 9.49
CA LEU A 42 -13.05 -1.81 8.79
C LEU A 42 -12.24 -2.68 9.75
N ILE A 43 -12.12 -3.98 9.46
CA ILE A 43 -11.46 -4.97 10.34
C ILE A 43 -10.10 -5.42 9.83
N SER A 44 -9.74 -5.09 8.60
CA SER A 44 -8.41 -5.37 8.04
C SER A 44 -7.92 -4.23 7.18
N ILE A 45 -6.66 -3.88 7.35
CA ILE A 45 -5.95 -2.87 6.56
C ILE A 45 -4.56 -3.46 6.29
N VAL A 46 -4.23 -3.68 5.02
CA VAL A 46 -2.96 -4.30 4.61
C VAL A 46 -2.35 -3.51 3.47
N TRP A 47 -1.09 -3.14 3.63
CA TRP A 47 -0.24 -2.60 2.58
C TRP A 47 0.72 -3.66 2.09
N GLU A 48 0.82 -3.82 0.78
CA GLU A 48 1.86 -4.60 0.10
C GLU A 48 2.72 -3.62 -0.71
N PHE A 49 4.00 -3.49 -0.37
CA PHE A 49 4.86 -2.43 -0.93
C PHE A 49 5.47 -2.76 -2.30
N GLY A 50 5.21 -3.96 -2.83
CA GLY A 50 5.70 -4.40 -4.14
C GLY A 50 7.14 -4.93 -4.14
N ASP A 51 7.83 -4.91 -3.00
CA ASP A 51 9.18 -5.48 -2.80
C ASP A 51 9.20 -6.73 -1.91
N GLY A 52 8.03 -7.20 -1.50
CA GLY A 52 7.84 -8.37 -0.63
C GLY A 52 7.60 -8.01 0.84
N GLU A 53 7.76 -6.75 1.22
CA GLU A 53 7.43 -6.26 2.57
C GLU A 53 5.97 -5.80 2.66
N THR A 54 5.43 -5.81 3.88
CA THR A 54 4.04 -5.45 4.16
C THR A 54 3.89 -4.63 5.44
N ALA A 55 2.81 -3.87 5.56
CA ALA A 55 2.36 -3.27 6.81
C ALA A 55 0.88 -3.59 7.05
N VAL A 56 0.49 -3.71 8.32
CA VAL A 56 -0.89 -4.07 8.70
C VAL A 56 -1.43 -3.09 9.75
N ASP A 57 -2.76 -3.03 9.87
CA ASP A 57 -3.50 -2.31 10.92
C ASP A 57 -3.32 -0.77 10.91
N THR A 58 -2.87 -0.18 9.80
CA THR A 58 -2.73 1.28 9.65
C THR A 58 -2.91 1.76 8.22
N LEU A 59 -3.56 2.92 8.05
CA LEU A 59 -3.70 3.61 6.77
C LEU A 59 -2.49 4.51 6.44
N THR A 60 -1.60 4.74 7.41
CA THR A 60 -0.45 5.65 7.26
C THR A 60 0.87 5.01 7.68
N PRO A 61 1.31 3.92 7.02
CA PRO A 61 2.63 3.34 7.27
C PRO A 61 3.74 4.17 6.63
N ALA A 62 4.98 3.88 7.04
CA ALA A 62 6.20 4.33 6.38
C ALA A 62 6.98 3.12 5.84
N HIS A 63 7.69 3.29 4.72
CA HIS A 63 8.52 2.23 4.13
C HIS A 63 9.78 2.82 3.49
N THR A 64 10.84 2.02 3.36
CA THR A 64 12.08 2.43 2.68
C THR A 64 12.51 1.36 1.68
N TYR A 65 12.65 1.75 0.42
CA TYR A 65 13.10 0.85 -0.64
C TYR A 65 14.62 0.78 -0.72
N LEU A 66 15.17 -0.44 -0.71
CA LEU A 66 16.61 -0.70 -0.73
C LEU A 66 17.22 -0.75 -2.13
N LEU A 67 16.39 -0.80 -3.17
CA LEU A 67 16.81 -0.85 -4.57
C LEU A 67 16.08 0.23 -5.38
N PRO A 68 16.71 0.82 -6.40
CA PRO A 68 16.00 1.67 -7.35
C PRO A 68 15.05 0.82 -8.20
N GLY A 69 13.90 1.38 -8.56
CA GLY A 69 12.87 0.62 -9.27
C GLY A 69 11.52 1.33 -9.29
N VAL A 70 10.56 0.66 -9.95
CA VAL A 70 9.15 1.06 -9.94
C VAL A 70 8.39 -0.02 -9.18
N TYR A 71 7.74 0.39 -8.10
CA TYR A 71 7.01 -0.49 -7.20
C TYR A 71 5.51 -0.18 -7.29
N THR A 72 4.71 -1.20 -7.61
CA THR A 72 3.25 -1.12 -7.45
C THR A 72 2.92 -1.45 -6.01
N VAL A 73 2.38 -0.46 -5.30
CA VAL A 73 1.95 -0.57 -3.91
C VAL A 73 0.45 -0.79 -3.88
N THR A 74 0.00 -1.77 -3.11
CA THR A 74 -1.42 -2.12 -2.97
C THR A 74 -1.88 -1.87 -1.54
N LEU A 75 -2.97 -1.12 -1.38
CA LEU A 75 -3.73 -1.04 -0.14
C LEU A 75 -4.97 -1.93 -0.27
N THR A 76 -5.10 -2.90 0.64
CA THR A 76 -6.27 -3.78 0.77
C THR A 76 -6.99 -3.49 2.08
N VAL A 77 -8.30 -3.27 2.02
CA VAL A 77 -9.13 -3.01 3.21
C VAL A 77 -10.37 -3.87 3.17
N GLY A 78 -10.72 -4.49 4.30
CA GLY A 78 -11.93 -5.30 4.44
C GLY A 78 -12.81 -4.90 5.63
N ASP A 79 -14.11 -5.10 5.48
CA ASP A 79 -15.15 -4.83 6.49
C ASP A 79 -15.51 -6.08 7.32
N ASP A 80 -16.31 -5.90 8.37
CA ASP A 80 -16.72 -6.97 9.28
C ASP A 80 -17.78 -7.93 8.70
N GLN A 81 -18.27 -7.66 7.50
CA GLN A 81 -19.18 -8.51 6.74
C GLN A 81 -18.45 -9.38 5.71
N GLY A 82 -17.13 -9.21 5.59
CA GLY A 82 -16.26 -10.00 4.74
C GLY A 82 -16.12 -9.49 3.31
N HIS A 83 -16.52 -8.25 3.00
CA HIS A 83 -16.14 -7.61 1.74
C HIS A 83 -14.75 -7.00 1.84
N VAL A 84 -14.09 -6.92 0.69
CA VAL A 84 -12.72 -6.43 0.56
C VAL A 84 -12.63 -5.55 -0.68
N SER A 85 -11.94 -4.44 -0.55
CA SER A 85 -11.59 -3.53 -1.64
C SER A 85 -10.11 -3.25 -1.66
N THR A 86 -9.61 -2.89 -2.84
CA THR A 86 -8.19 -2.61 -3.07
C THR A 86 -8.02 -1.36 -3.90
N ASP A 87 -6.97 -0.60 -3.63
CA ASP A 87 -6.47 0.44 -4.51
C ASP A 87 -4.94 0.41 -4.61
N THR A 88 -4.38 0.97 -5.68
CA THR A 88 -2.95 0.92 -5.96
C THR A 88 -2.38 2.28 -6.29
N LEU A 89 -1.12 2.51 -5.87
CA LEU A 89 -0.29 3.61 -6.34
C LEU A 89 1.07 3.09 -6.80
N VAL A 90 1.80 3.93 -7.53
CA VAL A 90 3.16 3.65 -7.98
C VAL A 90 4.18 4.46 -7.19
N VAL A 91 5.20 3.80 -6.66
CA VAL A 91 6.41 4.46 -6.14
C VAL A 91 7.56 4.27 -7.13
N THR A 92 8.11 5.38 -7.63
CA THR A 92 9.32 5.40 -8.44
C THR A 92 10.51 5.80 -7.58
N VAL A 93 11.45 4.86 -7.39
CA VAL A 93 12.65 5.05 -6.56
C VAL A 93 13.84 5.27 -7.48
N GLU A 94 14.42 6.47 -7.41
CA GLU A 94 15.55 6.88 -8.24
C GLU A 94 16.87 6.86 -7.48
N GLY A 95 17.93 6.37 -8.12
CA GLY A 95 19.27 6.36 -7.54
C GLY A 95 20.12 5.23 -8.08
N THR A 96 21.35 5.13 -7.57
CA THR A 96 22.26 4.03 -7.91
C THR A 96 22.75 3.35 -6.65
N ILE A 97 22.87 2.02 -6.72
CA ILE A 97 23.52 1.26 -5.66
C ILE A 97 25.02 1.56 -5.73
N GLN A 98 25.56 2.19 -4.68
CA GLN A 98 26.99 2.41 -4.57
C GLN A 98 27.67 1.15 -4.06
N PHE A 99 28.33 0.43 -4.97
CA PHE A 99 29.32 -0.58 -4.58
C PHE A 99 30.65 0.14 -4.35
N LEU A 100 31.10 0.24 -3.09
CA LEU A 100 32.49 0.60 -2.82
C LEU A 100 33.40 -0.43 -3.53
N PRO A 101 34.46 -0.02 -4.24
CA PRO A 101 35.37 -0.96 -4.84
C PRO A 101 35.97 -1.82 -3.72
N ILE A 102 35.74 -3.13 -3.75
CA ILE A 102 36.50 -4.06 -2.92
C ILE A 102 37.94 -3.92 -3.38
N ILE A 103 38.81 -3.33 -2.56
CA ILE A 103 40.25 -3.36 -2.79
C ILE A 103 40.68 -4.81 -2.56
N VAL A 104 40.55 -5.65 -3.59
CA VAL A 104 41.25 -6.92 -3.65
C VAL A 104 42.71 -6.54 -3.86
N ARG A 105 43.48 -6.53 -2.77
CA ARG A 105 44.94 -6.49 -2.86
C ARG A 105 45.34 -7.78 -3.58
N ALA A 106 45.61 -7.68 -4.88
CA ALA A 106 46.25 -8.75 -5.62
C ALA A 106 47.63 -9.02 -4.98
N PRO A 107 48.01 -10.30 -4.78
CA PRO A 107 49.33 -10.66 -4.28
C PRO A 107 50.45 -10.27 -5.26
#